data_AF-A0A2P2GFW5-F1
#
_entry.id   AF-A0A2P2GFW5-F1
#
_cell.length_a   1.000
_cell.length_b   1.000
_cell.length_c   1.000
_cell.angle_alpha   90.00
_cell.angle_beta   90.00
_cell.angle_gamma   90.00
#
_symmetry.space_group_name_H-M   'P 1'
#
loop_
_entity.id
_entity.type
_entity.pdbx_description
1 polymer ?
#
loop_
_entity_poly.entity_id
_entity_poly.type
_entity_poly.pdbx_seq_one_letter_code
_entity_poly.pdbx_strand_id
1 'polypeptide(L)'
;MKSLTAAGLRIVEGWTAPDGLVPPTVTGQAASCPSEEGRVEAMLDVLDPDLHENANADWYRLAVEGGLFSETDRRFLIAINPGPDRLARWHCVELQSEWDLMGKGAAGLLGSAPCRPEFAMLSLDGNVLCFATTWEHAISTSVLKAPHRSQVLRRWAEALTDGSMDDMGDPDQPPLSVAARRWLDNHRESSD
;
A
#
# COMPACT_ATOMS: atom_id res chain seq x y z
N MET A 1 6.76 -12.05 -10.62
CA MET A 1 8.03 -11.35 -10.92
C MET A 1 8.05 -10.62 -12.25
N LYS A 2 7.60 -11.18 -13.39
CA LYS A 2 7.61 -10.46 -14.69
C LYS A 2 6.88 -9.10 -14.68
N SER A 3 5.79 -8.96 -13.93
CA SER A 3 5.03 -7.71 -13.82
C SER A 3 5.72 -6.62 -12.99
N LEU A 4 6.45 -6.98 -11.92
CA LEU A 4 7.22 -6.01 -11.13
C LEU A 4 8.27 -5.31 -12.01
N THR A 5 9.08 -6.09 -12.73
CA THR A 5 10.12 -5.54 -13.61
C THR A 5 9.51 -4.71 -14.73
N ALA A 6 8.37 -5.14 -15.29
CA ALA A 6 7.67 -4.39 -16.34
C ALA A 6 7.06 -3.07 -15.83
N ALA A 7 6.78 -2.95 -14.53
CA ALA A 7 6.37 -1.72 -13.88
C ALA A 7 7.56 -0.84 -13.42
N GLY A 8 8.80 -1.28 -13.63
CA GLY A 8 9.99 -0.59 -13.14
C GLY A 8 10.27 -0.81 -11.64
N LEU A 9 9.79 -1.92 -11.07
CA LEU A 9 10.01 -2.29 -9.68
C LEU A 9 10.96 -3.48 -9.59
N ARG A 10 11.99 -3.36 -8.75
CA ARG A 10 12.93 -4.44 -8.46
C ARG A 10 12.85 -4.85 -6.99
N ILE A 11 12.67 -6.13 -6.71
CA ILE A 11 12.70 -6.65 -5.33
C ILE A 11 14.10 -6.43 -4.73
N VAL A 12 14.12 -5.97 -3.49
CA VAL A 12 15.33 -5.88 -2.67
C VAL A 12 15.44 -7.15 -1.83
N GLU A 13 16.31 -8.06 -2.28
CA GLU A 13 16.56 -9.33 -1.58
C GLU A 13 17.21 -9.10 -0.20
N GLY A 14 16.89 -9.98 0.76
CA GLY A 14 17.47 -9.95 2.10
C GLY A 14 16.98 -8.80 2.99
N TRP A 15 16.01 -8.01 2.54
CA TRP A 15 15.36 -7.03 3.40
C TRP A 15 14.46 -7.73 4.42
N THR A 16 14.61 -7.36 5.70
CA THR A 16 13.76 -7.84 6.80
C THR A 16 12.84 -6.73 7.24
N ALA A 17 11.54 -7.05 7.33
CA ALA A 17 10.55 -6.09 7.79
C ALA A 17 10.81 -5.66 9.24
N PRO A 18 10.80 -4.35 9.54
CA PRO A 18 10.69 -3.88 10.90
C PRO A 18 9.47 -4.49 11.59
N ASP A 19 9.62 -4.79 12.87
CA ASP A 19 8.50 -5.25 13.67
C ASP A 19 7.43 -4.16 13.79
N GLY A 20 6.16 -4.56 13.71
CA GLY A 20 5.03 -3.68 13.99
C GLY A 20 4.68 -2.71 12.87
N LEU A 21 5.03 -3.00 11.61
CA LEU A 21 4.39 -2.37 10.47
C LEU A 21 2.89 -2.71 10.42
N VAL A 22 2.10 -1.82 9.82
CA VAL A 22 0.69 -2.10 9.54
C VAL A 22 0.58 -3.35 8.64
N PRO A 23 -0.21 -4.37 8.99
CA PRO A 23 -0.40 -5.52 8.09
C PRO A 23 -1.05 -5.08 6.76
N PRO A 24 -0.65 -5.63 5.59
CA PRO A 24 -1.29 -5.29 4.31
C PRO A 24 -2.80 -5.47 4.30
N THR A 25 -3.31 -6.49 5.01
CA THR A 25 -4.76 -6.72 5.14
C THR A 25 -5.49 -5.56 5.83
N VAL A 26 -4.82 -4.85 6.74
CA VAL A 26 -5.38 -3.67 7.40
C VAL A 26 -5.51 -2.51 6.41
N THR A 27 -4.57 -2.36 5.48
CA THR A 27 -4.57 -1.26 4.50
C THR A 27 -5.71 -1.38 3.47
N GLY A 28 -6.42 -2.51 3.42
CA GLY A 28 -7.61 -2.68 2.58
C GLY A 28 -8.75 -1.70 2.91
N GLN A 29 -8.75 -1.06 4.08
CA GLN A 29 -9.71 -0.02 4.46
C GLN A 29 -9.18 1.41 4.25
N ALA A 30 -8.01 1.59 3.61
CA ALA A 30 -7.39 2.89 3.49
C ALA A 30 -8.22 3.90 2.67
N ALA A 31 -8.93 3.42 1.64
CA ALA A 31 -9.83 4.26 0.84
C ALA A 31 -11.02 4.83 1.65
N SER A 32 -11.36 4.20 2.79
CA SER A 32 -12.39 4.69 3.71
C SER A 32 -11.86 5.73 4.71
N CYS A 33 -10.56 6.01 4.73
CA CYS A 33 -9.97 6.99 5.64
C CYS A 33 -10.34 8.41 5.19
N PRO A 34 -10.84 9.28 6.09
CA PRO A 34 -11.23 10.63 5.73
C PRO A 34 -10.01 11.57 5.61
N SER A 35 -10.16 12.71 4.92
CA SER A 35 -9.06 13.66 4.74
C SER A 35 -8.62 14.33 6.04
N GLU A 36 -9.52 14.44 7.02
CA GLU A 36 -9.26 14.95 8.37
C GLU A 36 -8.24 14.09 9.14
N GLU A 37 -8.07 12.82 8.75
CA GLU A 37 -7.02 11.94 9.29
C GLU A 37 -5.68 12.07 8.54
N GLY A 38 -5.55 13.06 7.66
CA GLY A 38 -4.31 13.34 6.92
C GLY A 38 -4.21 12.62 5.58
N ARG A 39 -5.33 12.12 5.03
CA ARG A 39 -5.38 11.59 3.67
C ARG A 39 -5.36 12.74 2.65
N VAL A 40 -4.43 12.66 1.71
CA VAL A 40 -4.35 13.52 0.52
C VAL A 40 -4.57 12.65 -0.70
N GLU A 41 -5.33 13.14 -1.68
CA GLU A 41 -5.76 12.37 -2.83
C GLU A 41 -5.62 13.18 -4.13
N ALA A 42 -5.24 12.50 -5.19
CA ALA A 42 -5.42 12.93 -6.57
C ALA A 42 -6.40 11.98 -7.25
N MET A 43 -7.42 12.54 -7.90
CA MET A 43 -8.49 11.79 -8.55
C MET A 43 -8.60 12.22 -10.01
N LEU A 44 -8.69 11.24 -10.92
CA LEU A 44 -8.77 11.43 -12.35
C LEU A 44 -9.98 10.69 -12.92
N ASP A 45 -10.67 11.31 -13.88
CA ASP A 45 -11.78 10.69 -14.61
C ASP A 45 -11.24 9.57 -15.52
N VAL A 46 -11.93 8.43 -15.58
CA VAL A 46 -11.51 7.31 -16.44
C VAL A 46 -11.56 7.62 -17.94
N LEU A 47 -12.24 8.71 -18.33
CA LEU A 47 -12.34 9.21 -19.69
C LEU A 47 -11.31 10.32 -20.00
N ASP A 48 -10.44 10.68 -19.05
CA ASP A 48 -9.35 11.62 -19.32
C ASP A 48 -8.47 11.08 -20.47
N PRO A 49 -8.29 11.82 -21.57
CA PRO A 49 -7.47 11.36 -22.70
C PRO A 49 -6.01 11.11 -22.30
N ASP A 50 -5.52 11.79 -21.26
CA ASP A 50 -4.16 11.72 -20.76
C ASP A 50 -4.08 10.93 -19.43
N LEU A 51 -5.12 10.12 -19.13
CA LEU A 51 -5.27 9.36 -17.87
C LEU A 51 -4.01 8.60 -17.47
N HIS A 52 -3.36 7.92 -18.42
CA HIS A 52 -2.19 7.09 -18.14
C HIS A 52 -1.01 7.94 -17.66
N GLU A 53 -0.72 9.03 -18.36
CA GLU A 53 0.38 9.93 -18.04
C GLU A 53 0.11 10.70 -16.75
N ASN A 54 -1.10 11.24 -16.60
CA ASN A 54 -1.54 11.99 -15.42
C ASN A 54 -1.53 11.10 -14.17
N ALA A 55 -2.02 9.85 -14.26
CA ALA A 55 -2.06 8.95 -13.11
C ALA A 55 -0.67 8.51 -12.64
N ASN A 56 0.26 8.27 -13.56
CA ASN A 56 1.66 8.00 -13.20
C ASN A 56 2.31 9.24 -12.57
N ALA A 57 2.09 10.42 -13.13
CA ALA A 57 2.62 11.69 -12.61
C ALA A 57 2.09 12.00 -11.21
N ASP A 58 0.78 11.87 -11.00
CA ASP A 58 0.15 12.07 -9.68
C ASP A 58 0.62 11.05 -8.66
N TRP A 59 0.80 9.78 -9.05
CA TRP A 59 1.39 8.79 -8.17
C TRP A 59 2.78 9.19 -7.71
N TYR A 60 3.67 9.52 -8.65
CA TYR A 60 5.05 9.87 -8.30
C TYR A 60 5.12 11.13 -7.44
N ARG A 61 4.37 12.17 -7.81
CA ARG A 61 4.28 13.41 -7.04
C ARG A 61 3.83 13.15 -5.61
N LEU A 62 2.70 12.45 -5.42
CA LEU A 62 2.19 12.14 -4.08
C LEU A 62 3.12 11.21 -3.30
N ALA A 63 3.75 10.23 -3.95
CA ALA A 63 4.70 9.34 -3.30
C ALA A 63 5.91 10.11 -2.73
N VAL A 64 6.47 11.05 -3.49
CA VAL A 64 7.61 11.86 -3.03
C VAL A 64 7.18 12.92 -2.00
N GLU A 65 6.14 13.72 -2.27
CA GLU A 65 5.64 14.74 -1.33
C GLU A 65 5.09 14.14 -0.03
N GLY A 66 4.53 12.94 -0.14
CA GLY A 66 4.02 12.13 0.95
C GLY A 66 5.12 11.54 1.82
N GLY A 67 6.30 11.29 1.26
CA GLY A 67 7.41 10.62 1.92
C GLY A 67 7.34 9.09 1.87
N LEU A 68 6.67 8.51 0.86
CA LEU A 68 6.72 7.06 0.61
C LEU A 68 8.16 6.60 0.41
N PHE A 69 8.90 7.40 -0.36
CA PHE A 69 10.33 7.28 -0.60
C PHE A 69 10.92 8.67 -0.89
N SER A 70 12.24 8.78 -0.98
CA SER A 70 12.93 10.02 -1.35
C SER A 70 13.52 9.93 -2.76
N GLU A 71 13.89 11.06 -3.36
CA GLU A 71 14.52 11.06 -4.69
C GLU A 71 15.84 10.26 -4.73
N THR A 72 16.58 10.25 -3.62
CA THR A 72 17.87 9.58 -3.46
C THR A 72 17.75 8.13 -3.00
N ASP A 73 16.70 7.79 -2.25
CA ASP A 73 16.39 6.44 -1.82
C ASP A 73 14.96 6.12 -2.20
N ARG A 74 14.81 5.42 -3.32
CA ARG A 74 13.53 5.09 -3.96
C ARG A 74 12.99 3.72 -3.54
N ARG A 75 13.35 3.27 -2.34
CA ARG A 75 12.90 2.00 -1.77
C ARG A 75 11.64 2.20 -0.93
N PHE A 76 10.70 1.29 -1.08
CA PHE A 76 9.45 1.25 -0.33
C PHE A 76 8.91 -0.18 -0.30
N LEU A 77 7.82 -0.39 0.41
CA LEU A 77 7.15 -1.68 0.52
C LEU A 77 5.93 -1.71 -0.38
N ILE A 78 5.71 -2.82 -1.05
CA ILE A 78 4.51 -3.08 -1.84
C ILE A 78 3.78 -4.31 -1.28
N ALA A 79 2.46 -4.20 -1.14
CA ALA A 79 1.61 -5.32 -0.78
C ALA A 79 1.44 -6.22 -2.00
N ILE A 80 1.95 -7.45 -1.94
CA ILE A 80 1.78 -8.44 -3.01
C ILE A 80 1.00 -9.62 -2.46
N ASN A 81 -0.07 -9.97 -3.17
CA ASN A 81 -0.82 -11.18 -2.87
C ASN A 81 -0.17 -12.41 -3.56
N PRO A 82 0.27 -13.45 -2.82
CA PRO A 82 0.83 -14.65 -3.43
C PRO A 82 -0.22 -15.59 -4.04
N GLY A 83 -1.53 -15.36 -3.83
CA GLY A 83 -2.61 -16.15 -4.44
C GLY A 83 -4.00 -15.91 -3.82
N PRO A 84 -5.09 -16.38 -4.45
CA PRO A 84 -6.46 -16.05 -4.05
C PRO A 84 -6.83 -16.40 -2.59
N ASP A 85 -6.23 -17.45 -2.04
CA ASP A 85 -6.51 -17.92 -0.66
C ASP A 85 -5.41 -17.53 0.34
N ARG A 86 -4.61 -16.52 0.01
CA ARG A 86 -3.50 -16.07 0.85
C ARG A 86 -3.57 -14.58 1.12
N LEU A 87 -3.11 -14.19 2.30
CA LEU A 87 -2.97 -12.79 2.66
C LEU A 87 -1.79 -12.14 1.91
N ALA A 88 -1.99 -10.88 1.54
CA ALA A 88 -0.94 -10.06 0.96
C ALA A 88 0.19 -9.81 1.96
N ARG A 89 1.40 -9.63 1.44
CA ARG A 89 2.62 -9.43 2.22
C ARG A 89 3.41 -8.24 1.70
N TRP A 90 4.14 -7.59 2.61
CA TRP A 90 5.05 -6.53 2.23
C TRP A 90 6.30 -7.11 1.58
N HIS A 91 6.62 -6.62 0.39
CA HIS A 91 7.90 -6.85 -0.27
C HIS A 91 8.60 -5.51 -0.42
N CYS A 92 9.87 -5.45 -0.02
CA CYS A 92 10.71 -4.29 -0.29
C CYS A 92 11.09 -4.26 -1.76
N VAL A 93 10.82 -3.14 -2.41
CA VAL A 93 11.13 -2.89 -3.81
C VAL A 93 11.85 -1.56 -3.95
N GLU A 94 12.61 -1.43 -5.04
CA GLU A 94 13.26 -0.21 -5.47
C GLU A 94 12.69 0.24 -6.81
N LEU A 95 12.22 1.48 -6.88
CA LEU A 95 11.78 2.10 -8.14
C LEU A 95 12.99 2.36 -9.03
N GLN A 96 12.95 1.80 -10.23
CA GLN A 96 14.00 2.00 -11.24
C GLN A 96 13.82 3.35 -11.95
N SER A 97 14.81 3.76 -12.76
CA SER A 97 14.74 5.03 -13.51
C SER A 97 13.62 5.03 -14.55
N GLU A 98 13.39 3.88 -15.19
CA GLU A 98 12.26 3.63 -16.08
C GLU A 98 11.19 2.89 -15.29
N TRP A 99 9.99 3.46 -15.22
CA TRP A 99 8.86 2.90 -14.49
C TRP A 99 7.55 3.29 -15.14
N ASP A 100 6.54 2.45 -14.96
CA ASP A 100 5.18 2.65 -15.44
C ASP A 100 4.22 1.83 -14.59
N LEU A 101 3.64 2.45 -13.56
CA LEU A 101 2.78 1.75 -12.60
C LEU A 101 1.33 1.63 -13.06
N MET A 102 0.93 2.46 -14.03
CA MET A 102 -0.43 2.48 -14.58
C MET A 102 -0.53 1.77 -15.93
N GLY A 103 0.59 1.29 -16.48
CA GLY A 103 0.68 0.68 -17.78
C GLY A 103 0.36 -0.82 -17.84
N LYS A 104 0.53 -1.38 -19.04
CA LYS A 104 0.27 -2.80 -19.33
C LYS A 104 1.14 -3.77 -18.54
N GLY A 105 2.38 -3.38 -18.23
CA GLY A 105 3.31 -4.20 -17.46
C GLY A 105 2.90 -4.41 -16.01
N ALA A 106 2.16 -3.45 -15.46
CA ALA A 106 1.69 -3.43 -14.08
C ALA A 106 0.37 -4.20 -13.86
N ALA A 107 -0.40 -4.43 -14.93
CA ALA A 107 -1.66 -5.16 -14.87
C ALA A 107 -1.49 -6.59 -14.32
N GLY A 108 -2.45 -7.02 -13.52
CA GLY A 108 -2.46 -8.28 -12.76
C GLY A 108 -1.70 -8.20 -11.43
N LEU A 109 -0.83 -7.21 -11.22
CA LEU A 109 -0.09 -7.02 -9.97
C LEU A 109 -0.49 -5.74 -9.22
N LEU A 110 -0.51 -4.61 -9.93
CA LEU A 110 -0.88 -3.30 -9.38
C LEU A 110 -2.33 -2.93 -9.70
N GLY A 111 -3.13 -3.88 -10.18
CA GLY A 111 -4.45 -3.56 -10.70
C GLY A 111 -4.96 -4.62 -11.64
N SER A 112 -6.26 -4.62 -11.88
CA SER A 112 -6.92 -5.60 -12.75
C SER A 112 -6.60 -5.38 -14.23
N ALA A 113 -6.26 -4.15 -14.64
CA ALA A 113 -5.96 -3.78 -16.02
C ALA A 113 -5.11 -2.49 -16.09
N PRO A 114 -4.58 -2.09 -17.25
CA PRO A 114 -3.94 -0.79 -17.42
C PRO A 114 -4.90 0.33 -17.00
N CYS A 115 -4.40 1.32 -16.27
CA CYS A 115 -5.19 2.42 -15.70
C CYS A 115 -6.38 1.95 -14.84
N ARG A 116 -6.26 0.78 -14.22
CA ARG A 116 -7.21 0.24 -13.22
C ARG A 116 -6.45 -0.16 -11.95
N PRO A 117 -5.87 0.80 -11.21
CA PRO A 117 -4.98 0.50 -10.11
C PRO A 117 -5.74 -0.02 -8.88
N GLU A 118 -5.14 -1.00 -8.21
CA GLU A 118 -5.63 -1.65 -7.00
C GLU A 118 -4.40 -2.11 -6.17
N PHE A 119 -3.70 -1.17 -5.54
CA PHE A 119 -2.47 -1.48 -4.80
C PHE A 119 -2.33 -0.66 -3.52
N ALA A 120 -1.52 -1.19 -2.61
CA ALA A 120 -1.04 -0.49 -1.42
C ALA A 120 0.48 -0.58 -1.33
N MET A 121 1.08 0.53 -0.91
CA MET A 121 2.51 0.72 -0.73
C MET A 121 2.77 1.44 0.59
N LEU A 122 3.85 1.10 1.27
CA LEU A 122 4.18 1.62 2.59
C LEU A 122 5.65 2.09 2.61
N SER A 123 5.92 3.22 3.27
CA SER A 123 7.30 3.65 3.51
C SER A 123 8.04 2.62 4.38
N LEU A 124 9.37 2.58 4.27
CA LEU A 124 10.19 1.61 5.02
C LEU A 124 10.05 1.74 6.55
N ASP A 125 9.68 2.92 7.04
CA ASP A 125 9.45 3.21 8.46
C ASP A 125 7.98 3.04 8.89
N GLY A 126 7.08 2.69 7.95
CA GLY A 126 5.65 2.48 8.22
C GLY A 126 4.82 3.75 8.41
N ASN A 127 5.39 4.94 8.22
CA ASN A 127 4.70 6.20 8.51
C ASN A 127 3.92 6.79 7.34
N VAL A 128 4.07 6.27 6.13
CA VAL A 128 3.39 6.78 4.93
C VAL A 128 2.80 5.62 4.16
N LEU A 129 1.47 5.58 4.08
CA LEU A 129 0.74 4.64 3.25
C LEU A 129 0.34 5.34 1.95
N CYS A 130 0.79 4.83 0.80
CA CYS A 130 0.33 5.24 -0.52
C CYS A 130 -0.51 4.13 -1.12
N PHE A 131 -1.68 4.43 -1.65
CA PHE A 131 -2.56 3.43 -2.24
C PHE A 131 -3.31 4.02 -3.42
N ALA A 132 -3.69 3.15 -4.35
CA ALA A 132 -4.45 3.55 -5.51
C ALA A 132 -5.69 2.68 -5.66
N THR A 133 -6.77 3.29 -6.09
CA THR A 133 -8.09 2.67 -6.16
C THR A 133 -8.78 3.05 -7.44
N THR A 134 -9.41 2.05 -8.05
CA THR A 134 -10.33 2.21 -9.17
C THR A 134 -11.76 2.36 -8.63
N TRP A 135 -12.40 3.47 -8.99
CA TRP A 135 -13.79 3.76 -8.70
C TRP A 135 -14.66 3.48 -9.94
N GLU A 136 -15.97 3.73 -9.84
CA GLU A 136 -16.91 3.53 -10.95
C GLU A 136 -16.55 4.38 -12.18
N HIS A 137 -16.23 5.66 -11.96
CA HIS A 137 -15.94 6.64 -13.03
C HIS A 137 -14.61 7.37 -12.86
N ALA A 138 -13.79 6.95 -11.89
CA ALA A 138 -12.51 7.60 -11.63
C ALA A 138 -11.46 6.58 -11.21
N ILE A 139 -10.21 7.01 -11.22
CA ILE A 139 -9.14 6.36 -10.46
C ILE A 139 -8.53 7.38 -9.51
N SER A 140 -7.91 6.88 -8.45
CA SER A 140 -7.25 7.74 -7.47
C SER A 140 -5.88 7.18 -7.09
N THR A 141 -4.98 8.10 -6.76
CA THR A 141 -3.86 7.82 -5.85
C THR A 141 -4.07 8.63 -4.58
N SER A 142 -3.94 7.98 -3.43
CA SER A 142 -4.02 8.59 -2.12
C SER A 142 -2.76 8.32 -1.31
N VAL A 143 -2.40 9.28 -0.46
CA VAL A 143 -1.40 9.10 0.60
C VAL A 143 -2.03 9.41 1.95
N LEU A 144 -1.80 8.54 2.91
CA LEU A 144 -2.16 8.71 4.32
C LEU A 144 -0.87 8.75 5.16
N LYS A 145 -0.63 9.88 5.82
CA LYS A 145 0.47 10.03 6.78
C LYS A 145 0.06 9.50 8.15
N ALA A 146 1.01 8.91 8.87
CA ALA A 146 0.83 8.31 10.18
C ALA A 146 -0.39 7.36 10.23
N PRO A 147 -0.43 6.27 9.43
CA PRO A 147 -1.59 5.38 9.33
C PRO A 147 -2.03 4.80 10.69
N HIS A 148 -1.13 4.71 11.67
CA HIS A 148 -1.42 4.29 13.03
C HIS A 148 -2.36 5.23 13.81
N ARG A 149 -2.56 6.48 13.34
CA ARG A 149 -3.50 7.45 13.91
C ARG A 149 -4.90 7.34 13.32
N SER A 150 -5.06 6.66 12.19
CA SER A 150 -6.36 6.54 11.53
C SER A 150 -7.31 5.69 12.37
N GLN A 151 -8.48 6.24 12.72
CA GLN A 151 -9.49 5.48 13.47
C GLN A 151 -10.09 4.37 12.62
N VAL A 152 -10.18 4.57 11.30
CA VAL A 152 -10.66 3.57 10.34
C VAL A 152 -9.73 2.35 10.35
N LEU A 153 -8.42 2.56 10.17
CA LEU A 153 -7.47 1.46 10.13
C LEU A 153 -7.34 0.78 11.49
N ARG A 154 -7.37 1.52 12.60
CA ARG A 154 -7.32 0.95 13.95
C ARG A 154 -8.51 0.07 14.25
N ARG A 155 -9.75 0.53 13.98
CA ARG A 155 -10.96 -0.28 14.17
C ARG A 155 -10.94 -1.54 13.32
N TRP A 156 -10.45 -1.44 12.08
CA TRP A 156 -10.31 -2.60 11.23
C TRP A 156 -9.27 -3.59 11.74
N ALA A 157 -8.11 -3.11 12.21
CA ALA A 157 -7.12 -3.96 12.85
C ALA A 157 -7.66 -4.62 14.14
N GLU A 158 -8.46 -3.91 14.94
CA GLU A 158 -9.11 -4.46 16.13
C GLU A 158 -10.04 -5.63 15.76
N ALA A 159 -10.86 -5.48 14.71
CA ALA A 159 -11.72 -6.55 14.22
C ALA A 159 -10.92 -7.78 13.78
N LEU A 160 -9.76 -7.59 13.15
CA LEU A 160 -8.88 -8.68 12.72
C LEU A 160 -8.18 -9.41 13.87
N THR A 161 -8.24 -8.89 15.10
CA THR A 161 -7.61 -9.57 16.25
C THR A 161 -8.38 -10.79 16.76
N ASP A 162 -9.56 -11.08 16.22
CA ASP A 162 -10.36 -12.25 16.60
C ASP A 162 -9.82 -13.59 16.04
N GLY A 163 -8.85 -13.54 15.10
CA GLY A 163 -8.21 -14.71 14.51
C GLY A 163 -8.97 -15.37 13.38
N SER A 164 -10.11 -14.83 12.95
CA SER A 164 -10.96 -15.41 11.90
C SER A 164 -10.25 -15.58 10.54
N MET A 165 -9.17 -14.84 10.31
CA MET A 165 -8.40 -14.86 9.06
C MET A 165 -6.98 -15.44 9.21
N ASP A 166 -6.64 -16.01 10.37
CA ASP A 166 -5.27 -16.47 10.65
C ASP A 166 -4.82 -17.61 9.73
N ASP A 167 -5.72 -18.52 9.36
CA ASP A 167 -5.44 -19.67 8.49
C ASP A 167 -5.07 -19.28 7.04
N MET A 168 -5.33 -18.03 6.65
CA MET A 168 -4.98 -17.48 5.33
C MET A 168 -3.55 -16.93 5.28
N GLY A 169 -2.88 -16.82 6.43
CA GLY A 169 -1.51 -16.32 6.55
C GLY A 169 -0.44 -17.28 5.99
N ASP A 170 0.81 -16.82 6.03
CA ASP A 170 1.95 -17.71 5.85
C ASP A 170 2.24 -18.42 7.18
N PRO A 171 2.36 -19.77 7.22
CA PRO A 171 2.76 -20.49 8.44
C PRO A 171 4.11 -20.03 9.03
N ASP A 172 5.00 -19.46 8.22
CA ASP A 172 6.30 -18.96 8.67
C ASP A 172 6.25 -17.51 9.21
N GLN A 173 5.09 -16.86 9.17
CA GLN A 173 4.88 -15.53 9.74
C GLN A 173 3.94 -15.57 10.96
N PRO A 174 4.00 -14.55 11.84
CA PRO A 174 3.00 -14.42 12.89
C PRO A 174 1.59 -14.40 12.29
N PRO A 175 0.59 -15.02 12.96
CA PRO A 175 -0.80 -14.92 12.56
C PRO A 175 -1.26 -13.46 12.38
N LEU A 176 -2.22 -13.21 11.49
CA LEU A 176 -2.70 -11.86 11.21
C LEU A 176 -3.21 -11.17 12.47
N SER A 177 -3.94 -11.90 13.32
CA SER A 177 -4.45 -11.40 14.60
C SER A 177 -3.34 -10.88 15.51
N VAL A 178 -2.22 -11.62 15.57
CA VAL A 178 -1.03 -11.26 16.35
C VAL A 178 -0.33 -10.04 15.75
N ALA A 179 -0.18 -10.00 14.42
CA ALA A 179 0.43 -8.87 13.73
C ALA A 179 -0.41 -7.59 13.89
N ALA A 180 -1.74 -7.68 13.77
CA ALA A 180 -2.68 -6.59 13.98
C ALA A 180 -2.64 -6.08 15.42
N ARG A 181 -2.64 -6.99 16.41
CA ARG A 181 -2.49 -6.65 17.83
C ARG A 181 -1.17 -5.93 18.09
N ARG A 182 -0.06 -6.45 17.58
CA ARG A 182 1.27 -5.83 17.71
C ARG A 182 1.31 -4.43 17.12
N TRP A 183 0.73 -4.23 15.94
CA TRP A 183 0.64 -2.90 15.32
C TRP A 183 -0.15 -1.91 16.18
N LEU A 184 -1.29 -2.32 16.74
CA LEU A 184 -2.10 -1.49 17.65
C LEU A 184 -1.34 -1.14 18.94
N ASP A 185 -0.64 -2.11 19.52
CA ASP A 185 0.06 -1.95 20.80
C ASP A 185 1.31 -1.07 20.67
N ASN A 186 2.06 -1.18 19.57
CA ASN A 186 3.24 -0.34 19.28
C ASN A 186 2.89 1.15 19.09
N HIS A 187 1.62 1.46 18.84
CA HIS A 187 1.12 2.81 18.60
C HIS A 187 0.00 3.17 19.58
N ARG A 188 0.04 2.62 20.80
CA ARG A 188 -0.71 3.18 21.91
C ARG A 188 -0.10 4.54 22.23
N GLU A 189 -0.92 5.58 22.14
CA GLU A 189 -0.55 6.90 22.63
C GLU A 189 -0.12 6.73 24.09
N SER A 190 1.08 7.18 24.43
CA SER A 190 1.43 7.46 25.81
C SER A 190 0.41 8.49 26.29
N SER A 191 -0.61 8.05 27.02
CA SER A 191 -1.47 8.94 27.77
C SER A 191 -0.62 9.53 28.89
N ASP A 192 0.01 10.67 28.62
CA ASP A 192 0.46 11.60 29.65
C ASP A 192 -0.68 12.58 30.00
#